data_AF-A0A7R9Y240-F1
#
_entry.id   AF-A0A7R9Y240-F1
#
_cell.length_a   1.000
_cell.length_b   1.000
_cell.length_c   1.000
_cell.angle_alpha   90.00
_cell.angle_beta   90.00
_cell.angle_gamma   90.00
#
_symmetry.space_group_name_H-M   'P 1'
#
loop_
_entity.id
_entity.type
_entity.pdbx_description
1 polymer ?
#
loop_
_entity_poly.entity_id
_entity_poly.type
_entity_poly.pdbx_seq_one_letter_code
_entity_poly.pdbx_strand_id
1 'polypeptide(L)'
;DGYYHAVDDSRRRQRRAGDGAGGKAKGGGTVRFEMPEDAACAACGAACGRGVRFNARKERAGAYLSSPIWQFTMKATCCGATFVVRTDPQSAGFVFVSGGRFRHTRRNAPVRAEEGDYWAGTDERAAERAERERAQLRQGRREGERTTGGDAMATLERAQEDERIAKAATKRMDELYSAAVPFGDDYASNAALRRDMRARRKAEKALESEGRQMGVGVPLLARDPSDAAAASAVAFGSGGARENAKLRRRQA
;
A
#
# COMPACT_ATOMS: atom_id res chain seq x y z
N ASP A 1 35.25 -58.97 -17.40
CA ASP A 1 34.02 -59.34 -16.66
C ASP A 1 32.82 -58.50 -17.07
N GLY A 2 32.19 -58.88 -18.18
CA GLY A 2 30.95 -58.26 -18.67
C GLY A 2 29.77 -59.15 -18.29
N TYR A 3 29.12 -58.85 -17.17
CA TYR A 3 28.04 -59.66 -16.60
C TYR A 3 26.67 -59.22 -17.15
N TYR A 4 26.28 -59.75 -18.31
CA TYR A 4 24.86 -59.93 -18.64
C TYR A 4 24.56 -61.42 -18.52
N HIS A 5 23.66 -61.78 -17.60
CA HIS A 5 23.23 -63.17 -17.46
C HIS A 5 22.58 -63.66 -18.75
N ALA A 6 23.00 -64.84 -19.24
CA ALA A 6 22.45 -65.48 -20.43
C ALA A 6 20.93 -65.70 -20.30
N VAL A 7 20.22 -65.40 -21.40
CA VAL A 7 18.76 -65.53 -21.62
C VAL A 7 18.00 -66.26 -20.52
N ASP A 8 17.65 -65.48 -19.50
CA ASP A 8 16.71 -65.88 -18.47
C ASP A 8 15.38 -66.20 -19.17
N ASP A 9 14.85 -67.39 -18.95
CA ASP A 9 13.53 -67.81 -19.45
C ASP A 9 12.45 -66.95 -18.78
N SER A 10 12.29 -65.74 -19.31
CA SER A 10 11.41 -64.67 -18.83
C SER A 10 9.95 -65.11 -18.71
N ARG A 11 9.56 -66.17 -19.42
CA ARG A 11 8.23 -66.79 -19.35
C ARG A 11 8.02 -67.59 -18.04
N ARG A 12 9.07 -68.16 -17.46
CA ARG A 12 9.00 -68.89 -16.18
C ARG A 12 8.92 -67.94 -14.98
N ARG A 13 9.60 -66.79 -15.04
CA ARG A 13 9.50 -65.72 -14.01
C ARG A 13 8.13 -65.04 -14.02
N GLN A 14 7.50 -64.88 -15.17
CA GLN A 14 6.15 -64.30 -15.28
C GLN A 14 5.07 -65.13 -14.58
N ARG A 15 5.23 -66.47 -14.48
CA ARG A 15 4.24 -67.34 -13.82
C ARG A 15 4.43 -67.49 -12.31
N ARG A 16 5.62 -67.22 -11.76
CA ARG A 16 5.89 -67.29 -10.31
C ARG A 16 5.79 -65.94 -9.60
N ALA A 17 5.65 -64.84 -10.34
CA ALA A 17 5.42 -63.50 -9.79
C ALA A 17 3.94 -63.20 -9.49
N GLY A 18 3.10 -64.24 -9.36
CA GLY A 18 1.64 -64.11 -9.17
C GLY A 18 1.21 -63.72 -7.76
N ASP A 19 1.83 -64.26 -6.71
CA ASP A 19 1.17 -64.27 -5.39
C ASP A 19 2.05 -63.84 -4.19
N GLY A 20 3.27 -63.34 -4.44
CA GLY A 20 4.27 -63.07 -3.39
C GLY A 20 4.75 -61.63 -3.25
N ALA A 21 4.19 -60.67 -4.00
CA ALA A 21 4.59 -59.27 -3.90
C ALA A 21 3.46 -58.46 -3.26
N GLY A 22 3.69 -58.03 -2.01
CA GLY A 22 2.81 -57.15 -1.24
C GLY A 22 2.16 -56.09 -2.12
N GLY A 23 0.83 -56.09 -2.08
CA GLY A 23 -0.03 -55.53 -3.11
C GLY A 23 0.40 -54.15 -3.62
N LYS A 24 0.47 -54.02 -4.94
CA LYS A 24 0.36 -52.72 -5.61
C LYS A 24 -1.04 -52.17 -5.29
N ALA A 25 -1.16 -51.50 -4.15
CA ALA A 25 -2.38 -50.83 -3.74
C ALA A 25 -2.78 -49.85 -4.85
N LYS A 26 -3.94 -50.11 -5.45
CA LYS A 26 -4.51 -49.27 -6.49
C LYS A 26 -4.71 -47.85 -5.93
N GLY A 27 -4.03 -46.87 -6.52
CA GLY A 27 -4.60 -45.52 -6.67
C GLY A 27 -4.07 -44.39 -5.79
N GLY A 28 -3.10 -44.59 -4.91
CA GLY A 28 -2.58 -43.46 -4.11
C GLY A 28 -1.14 -43.58 -3.65
N GLY A 29 -0.20 -43.17 -4.51
CA GLY A 29 1.20 -43.05 -4.16
C GLY A 29 1.49 -41.79 -3.35
N THR A 30 2.52 -41.86 -2.50
CA THR A 30 3.10 -40.67 -1.85
C THR A 30 3.99 -39.94 -2.86
N VAL A 31 3.76 -38.64 -3.05
CA VAL A 31 4.50 -37.76 -3.95
C VAL A 31 5.13 -36.63 -3.14
N ARG A 32 6.32 -36.16 -3.55
CA ARG A 32 6.87 -34.90 -3.03
C ARG A 32 6.17 -33.72 -3.68
N PHE A 33 5.35 -33.02 -2.91
CA PHE A 33 4.57 -31.87 -3.34
C PHE A 33 5.26 -30.59 -2.86
N GLU A 34 5.45 -29.62 -3.74
CA GLU A 34 5.92 -28.28 -3.39
C GLU A 34 4.74 -27.33 -3.29
N MET A 35 4.68 -26.52 -2.22
CA MET A 35 3.60 -25.57 -2.03
C MET A 35 3.60 -24.52 -3.17
N PRO A 36 2.52 -24.36 -3.95
CA PRO A 36 2.51 -23.52 -5.15
C PRO A 36 2.57 -22.02 -4.83
N GLU A 37 1.94 -21.60 -3.73
CA GLU A 37 1.83 -20.22 -3.27
C GLU A 37 2.01 -20.13 -1.76
N ASP A 38 2.22 -18.93 -1.23
CA ASP A 38 2.26 -18.73 0.22
C ASP A 38 0.90 -19.12 0.81
N ALA A 39 0.90 -19.84 1.93
CA ALA A 39 -0.30 -20.32 2.59
C ALA A 39 -0.23 -20.08 4.10
N ALA A 40 -1.36 -20.11 4.77
CA ALA A 40 -1.46 -20.10 6.22
C ALA A 40 -2.19 -21.35 6.70
N CYS A 41 -1.64 -21.98 7.74
CA CYS A 41 -2.33 -23.06 8.44
C CYS A 41 -3.56 -22.51 9.17
N ALA A 42 -4.72 -23.15 9.00
CA ALA A 42 -5.94 -22.75 9.68
C ALA A 42 -5.91 -23.05 11.18
N ALA A 43 -5.18 -24.07 11.62
CA ALA A 43 -5.13 -24.49 13.02
C ALA A 43 -4.14 -23.66 13.86
N CYS A 44 -2.93 -23.39 13.35
CA CYS A 44 -1.84 -22.74 14.09
C CYS A 44 -1.59 -21.30 13.64
N GLY A 45 -2.16 -20.84 12.52
CA GLY A 45 -1.90 -19.52 11.92
C GLY A 45 -0.51 -19.35 11.27
N ALA A 46 0.40 -20.32 11.44
CA ALA A 46 1.75 -20.24 10.88
C ALA A 46 1.73 -20.18 9.34
N ALA A 47 2.66 -19.39 8.80
CA ALA A 47 2.85 -19.24 7.37
C ALA A 47 3.64 -20.43 6.81
N CYS A 48 3.16 -20.97 5.68
CA CYS A 48 3.89 -21.90 4.83
C CYS A 48 4.27 -21.15 3.56
N GLY A 49 5.56 -20.91 3.35
CA GLY A 49 6.03 -20.23 2.15
C GLY A 49 5.83 -21.07 0.89
N ARG A 50 5.79 -20.39 -0.25
CA ARG A 50 5.91 -21.03 -1.58
C ARG A 50 7.19 -21.88 -1.66
N GLY A 51 7.10 -23.06 -2.26
CA GLY A 51 8.21 -23.98 -2.48
C GLY A 51 8.53 -24.91 -1.31
N VAL A 52 7.83 -24.79 -0.16
CA VAL A 52 7.99 -25.74 0.95
C VAL A 52 7.55 -27.14 0.49
N ARG A 53 8.39 -28.14 0.77
CA ARG A 53 8.23 -29.52 0.33
C ARG A 53 7.48 -30.36 1.36
N PHE A 54 6.49 -31.11 0.89
CA PHE A 54 5.69 -32.03 1.68
C PHE A 54 5.69 -33.43 1.07
N ASN A 55 5.62 -34.45 1.92
CA ASN A 55 5.22 -35.78 1.49
C ASN A 55 3.69 -35.82 1.46
N ALA A 56 3.09 -35.84 0.29
CA ALA A 56 1.65 -35.79 0.09
C ALA A 56 1.13 -37.11 -0.45
N ARG A 57 0.01 -37.60 0.08
CA ARG A 57 -0.74 -38.69 -0.53
C ARG A 57 -1.53 -38.12 -1.70
N LYS A 58 -1.25 -38.62 -2.91
CA LYS A 58 -1.95 -38.23 -4.13
C LYS A 58 -3.14 -39.15 -4.36
N GLU A 59 -4.32 -38.60 -4.52
CA GLU A 59 -5.56 -39.32 -4.83
C GLU A 59 -6.28 -38.67 -6.00
N ARG A 60 -6.99 -39.46 -6.83
CA ARG A 60 -7.87 -38.92 -7.87
C ARG A 60 -9.22 -38.61 -7.23
N ALA A 61 -9.55 -37.32 -7.09
CA ALA A 61 -10.81 -36.89 -6.47
C ALA A 61 -11.95 -36.69 -7.48
N GLY A 62 -11.63 -36.41 -8.75
CA GLY A 62 -12.65 -36.20 -9.78
C GLY A 62 -12.05 -35.92 -11.15
N ALA A 63 -12.83 -35.29 -12.02
CA ALA A 63 -12.39 -34.76 -13.30
C ALA A 63 -13.14 -33.46 -13.62
N TYR A 64 -12.45 -32.51 -14.23
CA TYR A 64 -13.01 -31.33 -14.86
C TYR A 64 -12.93 -31.53 -16.38
N LEU A 65 -14.08 -31.76 -17.03
CA LEU A 65 -14.15 -32.20 -18.42
C LEU A 65 -13.31 -33.48 -18.63
N SER A 66 -12.27 -33.42 -19.48
CA SER A 66 -11.34 -34.52 -19.74
C SER A 66 -10.14 -34.57 -18.77
N SER A 67 -9.91 -33.52 -17.97
CA SER A 67 -8.73 -33.39 -17.11
C SER A 67 -9.00 -33.93 -15.69
N PRO A 68 -8.17 -34.85 -15.14
CA PRO A 68 -8.37 -35.38 -13.80
C PRO A 68 -8.04 -34.34 -12.71
N ILE A 69 -8.90 -34.24 -11.70
CA ILE A 69 -8.65 -33.44 -10.50
C ILE A 69 -7.92 -34.32 -9.48
N TRP A 70 -6.71 -33.90 -9.14
CA TRP A 70 -5.89 -34.55 -8.12
C TRP A 70 -6.09 -33.87 -6.77
N GLN A 71 -6.20 -34.69 -5.73
CA GLN A 71 -6.23 -34.27 -4.34
C GLN A 71 -4.92 -34.70 -3.66
N PHE A 72 -4.30 -33.78 -2.95
CA PHE A 72 -3.07 -33.96 -2.22
C PHE A 72 -3.34 -33.76 -0.73
N THR A 73 -3.22 -34.86 0.03
CA THR A 73 -3.37 -34.85 1.48
C THR A 73 -1.99 -34.88 2.12
N MET A 74 -1.65 -33.88 2.93
CA MET A 74 -0.33 -33.75 3.57
C MET A 74 -0.47 -33.22 5.00
N LYS A 75 0.58 -33.32 5.82
CA LYS A 75 0.59 -32.78 7.18
C LYS A 75 1.38 -31.49 7.26
N ALA A 76 0.85 -30.52 8.02
CA ALA A 76 1.50 -29.26 8.33
C ALA A 76 2.76 -29.50 9.15
N THR A 77 3.84 -28.79 8.84
CA THR A 77 5.09 -28.84 9.61
C THR A 77 4.97 -28.14 10.97
N CYS A 78 4.07 -27.16 11.14
CA CYS A 78 3.90 -26.43 12.41
C CYS A 78 3.25 -27.27 13.52
N CYS A 79 2.10 -27.89 13.22
CA CYS A 79 1.22 -28.51 14.23
C CYS A 79 0.76 -29.92 13.85
N GLY A 80 1.22 -30.47 12.72
CA GLY A 80 0.81 -31.78 12.24
C GLY A 80 -0.61 -31.86 11.67
N ALA A 81 -1.36 -30.74 11.65
CA ALA A 81 -2.70 -30.68 11.07
C ALA A 81 -2.71 -31.08 9.59
N THR A 82 -3.78 -31.71 9.13
CA THR A 82 -3.87 -32.20 7.75
C THR A 82 -4.30 -31.08 6.80
N PHE A 83 -3.55 -30.89 5.73
CA PHE A 83 -3.88 -30.05 4.58
C PHE A 83 -4.45 -30.91 3.47
N VAL A 84 -5.51 -30.42 2.83
CA VAL A 84 -6.07 -31.02 1.62
C VAL A 84 -6.09 -29.95 0.53
N VAL A 85 -5.29 -30.18 -0.50
CA VAL A 85 -5.19 -29.29 -1.67
C VAL A 85 -5.68 -30.03 -2.91
N ARG A 86 -6.46 -29.36 -3.76
CA ARG A 86 -6.90 -29.89 -5.05
C ARG A 86 -6.35 -29.05 -6.21
N THR A 87 -6.10 -29.70 -7.34
CA THR A 87 -5.85 -29.01 -8.61
C THR A 87 -7.16 -28.43 -9.15
N ASP A 88 -7.15 -27.19 -9.61
CA ASP A 88 -8.24 -26.58 -10.37
C ASP A 88 -7.81 -26.31 -11.82
N PRO A 89 -8.25 -27.15 -12.78
CA PRO A 89 -7.95 -26.95 -14.19
C PRO A 89 -8.56 -25.67 -14.79
N GLN A 90 -9.62 -25.11 -14.22
CA GLN A 90 -10.27 -23.92 -14.76
C GLN A 90 -9.43 -22.66 -14.54
N SER A 91 -8.86 -22.51 -13.34
CA SER A 91 -7.97 -21.39 -13.00
C SER A 91 -6.49 -21.67 -13.30
N ALA A 92 -6.16 -22.85 -13.83
CA ALA A 92 -4.80 -23.37 -13.95
C ALA A 92 -4.01 -23.34 -12.62
N GLY A 93 -4.70 -23.56 -11.50
CA GLY A 93 -4.17 -23.34 -10.15
C GLY A 93 -4.46 -24.48 -9.17
N PHE A 94 -4.32 -24.15 -7.89
CA PHE A 94 -4.64 -25.06 -6.78
C PHE A 94 -5.59 -24.37 -5.82
N VAL A 95 -6.44 -25.17 -5.16
CA VAL A 95 -7.40 -24.69 -4.17
C VAL A 95 -7.25 -25.49 -2.88
N PHE A 96 -7.22 -24.79 -1.74
CA PHE A 96 -7.30 -25.43 -0.43
C PHE A 96 -8.75 -25.86 -0.17
N VAL A 97 -8.95 -27.17 0.07
CA VAL A 97 -10.25 -27.71 0.49
C VAL A 97 -10.37 -27.67 2.01
N SER A 98 -9.29 -27.99 2.72
CA SER A 98 -9.27 -27.95 4.19
C SER A 98 -7.86 -27.78 4.75
N GLY A 99 -7.79 -27.31 6.00
CA GLY A 99 -6.56 -27.23 6.79
C GLY A 99 -5.70 -25.98 6.56
N GLY A 100 -5.95 -25.21 5.51
CA GLY A 100 -5.21 -23.97 5.24
C GLY A 100 -5.92 -23.05 4.27
N ARG A 101 -5.33 -21.88 4.05
CA ARG A 101 -5.75 -20.87 3.06
C ARG A 101 -4.54 -20.33 2.33
N PHE A 102 -4.63 -20.10 1.02
CA PHE A 102 -3.59 -19.37 0.30
C PHE A 102 -3.55 -17.91 0.76
N ARG A 103 -2.36 -17.31 0.77
CA ARG A 103 -2.11 -15.90 1.00
C ARG A 103 -1.81 -15.27 -0.36
N HIS A 104 -2.70 -14.40 -0.82
CA HIS A 104 -2.39 -13.54 -1.95
C HIS A 104 -1.42 -12.45 -1.47
N THR A 105 -0.17 -12.52 -1.89
CA THR A 105 0.81 -11.43 -1.72
C THR A 105 0.76 -10.51 -2.94
N ARG A 106 1.34 -9.29 -2.87
CA ARG A 106 1.45 -8.33 -4.01
C ARG A 106 1.83 -8.98 -5.33
N ARG A 107 2.62 -10.05 -5.25
CA ARG A 107 3.25 -10.73 -6.37
C ARG A 107 2.37 -11.80 -7.03
N ASN A 108 1.39 -12.36 -6.31
CA ASN A 108 0.58 -13.50 -6.75
C ASN A 108 -0.93 -13.20 -6.79
N ALA A 109 -1.34 -11.94 -6.63
CA ALA A 109 -2.73 -11.57 -6.88
C ALA A 109 -3.03 -11.72 -8.38
N PRO A 110 -4.13 -12.38 -8.79
CA PRO A 110 -4.54 -12.33 -10.18
C PRO A 110 -4.71 -10.86 -10.57
N VAL A 111 -4.22 -10.45 -11.75
CA VAL A 111 -4.25 -9.05 -12.23
C VAL A 111 -5.69 -8.48 -12.27
N ARG A 112 -6.71 -9.35 -12.21
CA ARG A 112 -8.13 -9.02 -12.11
C ARG A 112 -8.67 -8.77 -10.69
N ALA A 113 -7.91 -9.08 -9.64
CA ALA A 113 -8.30 -8.74 -8.27
C ALA A 113 -7.88 -7.31 -7.96
N GLU A 114 -8.63 -6.35 -8.50
CA GLU A 114 -8.69 -4.98 -7.97
C GLU A 114 -9.30 -4.94 -6.55
N GLU A 115 -9.72 -6.10 -6.04
CA GLU A 115 -10.31 -6.30 -4.74
C GLU A 115 -9.31 -6.96 -3.78
N GLY A 116 -8.58 -6.12 -3.05
CA GLY A 116 -8.72 -6.10 -1.59
C GLY A 116 -8.10 -7.20 -0.72
N ASP A 117 -7.64 -8.33 -1.25
CA ASP A 117 -7.14 -9.44 -0.41
C ASP A 117 -5.68 -9.26 0.02
N TYR A 118 -5.43 -8.19 0.79
CA TYR A 118 -4.18 -7.99 1.50
C TYR A 118 -4.37 -8.31 2.98
N TRP A 119 -3.55 -9.22 3.49
CA TRP A 119 -3.32 -9.32 4.92
C TRP A 119 -2.62 -8.03 5.38
N ALA A 120 -3.37 -7.17 6.08
CA ALA A 120 -2.77 -6.09 6.85
C ALA A 120 -1.85 -6.71 7.90
N GLY A 121 -0.65 -6.15 8.07
CA GLY A 121 0.23 -6.53 9.16
C GLY A 121 -0.50 -6.50 10.50
N THR A 122 0.07 -7.16 11.50
CA THR A 122 -0.51 -7.42 12.84
C THR A 122 -0.79 -6.17 13.71
N ASP A 123 -0.88 -4.98 13.12
CA ASP A 123 -1.34 -3.76 13.77
C ASP A 123 -2.82 -3.53 13.45
N GLU A 124 -3.70 -3.96 14.37
CA GLU A 124 -5.15 -3.82 14.28
C GLU A 124 -5.59 -2.36 13.99
N ARG A 125 -4.86 -1.38 14.54
CA ARG A 125 -5.12 0.06 14.33
C ARG A 125 -4.77 0.56 12.92
N ALA A 126 -3.79 -0.06 12.25
CA ALA A 126 -3.43 0.29 10.88
C ALA A 126 -4.42 -0.36 9.89
N ALA A 127 -4.87 -1.58 10.19
CA ALA A 127 -5.91 -2.27 9.43
C ALA A 127 -7.24 -1.51 9.45
N GLU A 128 -7.71 -1.07 10.62
CA GLU A 128 -8.98 -0.35 10.76
C GLU A 128 -8.95 1.01 10.04
N ARG A 129 -7.84 1.73 10.12
CA ARG A 129 -7.68 3.03 9.44
C ARG A 129 -7.71 2.87 7.92
N ALA A 130 -7.01 1.86 7.40
CA ALA A 130 -7.03 1.53 5.98
C ALA A 130 -8.41 1.04 5.51
N GLU A 131 -9.14 0.30 6.35
CA GLU A 131 -10.50 -0.17 6.04
C GLU A 131 -11.51 0.98 5.98
N ARG A 132 -11.43 1.94 6.91
CA ARG A 132 -12.27 3.15 6.90
C ARG A 132 -12.00 4.02 5.67
N GLU A 133 -10.73 4.24 5.32
CA GLU A 133 -10.33 5.00 4.12
C GLU A 133 -10.84 4.31 2.84
N ARG A 134 -10.76 2.98 2.77
CA ARG A 134 -11.30 2.19 1.66
C ARG A 134 -12.83 2.23 1.59
N ALA A 135 -13.52 2.18 2.72
CA ALA A 135 -14.97 2.27 2.76
C ALA A 135 -15.47 3.62 2.21
N GLN A 136 -14.78 4.71 2.53
CA GLN A 136 -15.05 6.04 1.99
C GLN A 136 -14.80 6.11 0.47
N LEU A 137 -13.66 5.58 -0.01
CA LEU A 137 -13.36 5.51 -1.45
C LEU A 137 -14.37 4.65 -2.22
N ARG A 138 -14.83 3.52 -1.63
CA ARG A 138 -15.85 2.65 -2.21
C ARG A 138 -17.22 3.33 -2.30
N GLN A 139 -17.60 4.11 -1.29
CA GLN A 139 -18.84 4.90 -1.33
C GLN A 139 -18.76 5.98 -2.43
N GLY A 140 -17.67 6.74 -2.49
CA GLY A 140 -17.46 7.75 -3.53
C GLY A 140 -17.41 7.15 -4.95
N ARG A 141 -16.75 6.00 -5.14
CA ARG A 141 -16.73 5.29 -6.43
C ARG A 141 -18.11 4.76 -6.81
N ARG A 142 -18.86 4.14 -5.89
CA ARG A 142 -20.23 3.66 -6.15
C ARG A 142 -21.24 4.77 -6.40
N GLU A 143 -21.03 5.97 -5.85
CA GLU A 143 -21.85 7.14 -6.15
C GLU A 143 -21.50 7.70 -7.53
N GLY A 144 -20.21 7.84 -7.86
CA GLY A 144 -19.77 8.24 -9.20
C GLY A 144 -20.16 7.23 -10.29
N GLU A 145 -20.12 5.93 -9.98
CA GLU A 145 -20.51 4.84 -10.88
C GLU A 145 -22.03 4.67 -10.96
N ARG A 146 -22.82 5.15 -10.00
CA ARG A 146 -24.29 5.21 -10.16
C ARG A 146 -24.74 6.40 -10.98
N THR A 147 -23.99 7.50 -10.96
CA THR A 147 -24.31 8.72 -11.73
C THR A 147 -23.71 8.72 -13.14
N THR A 148 -22.63 7.96 -13.37
CA THR A 148 -21.95 7.86 -14.68
C THR A 148 -21.71 6.41 -15.16
N GLY A 149 -22.37 5.44 -14.54
CA GLY A 149 -22.18 4.00 -14.80
C GLY A 149 -22.76 3.55 -16.11
N GLY A 150 -21.94 3.61 -17.15
CA GLY A 150 -22.17 2.91 -18.41
C GLY A 150 -21.71 3.67 -19.64
N ASP A 151 -21.44 4.98 -19.53
CA ASP A 151 -21.02 5.73 -20.70
C ASP A 151 -19.51 5.58 -20.92
N ALA A 152 -19.15 4.77 -21.92
CA ALA A 152 -17.78 4.61 -22.37
C ALA A 152 -17.15 5.97 -22.72
N MET A 153 -17.96 6.95 -23.18
CA MET A 153 -17.50 8.28 -23.52
C MET A 153 -17.05 9.06 -22.29
N ALA A 154 -17.78 9.01 -21.17
CA ALA A 154 -17.40 9.70 -19.94
C ALA A 154 -16.07 9.18 -19.36
N THR A 155 -15.76 7.89 -19.55
CA THR A 155 -14.46 7.32 -19.14
C THR A 155 -13.33 7.81 -20.05
N LEU A 156 -13.58 7.88 -21.36
CA LEU A 156 -12.62 8.42 -22.32
C LEU A 156 -12.34 9.91 -22.08
N GLU A 157 -13.37 10.70 -21.78
CA GLU A 157 -13.22 12.13 -21.46
C GLU A 157 -12.36 12.36 -20.22
N ARG A 158 -12.58 11.59 -19.15
CA ARG A 158 -11.71 11.64 -17.96
C ARG A 158 -10.28 11.25 -18.28
N ALA A 159 -10.06 10.18 -19.04
CA ALA A 159 -8.72 9.76 -19.43
C ALA A 159 -8.00 10.83 -20.27
N GLN A 160 -8.72 11.51 -21.17
CA GLN A 160 -8.17 12.62 -21.96
C GLN A 160 -7.84 13.84 -21.08
N GLU A 161 -8.69 14.15 -20.10
CA GLU A 161 -8.43 15.26 -19.17
C GLU A 161 -7.23 14.96 -18.27
N ASP A 162 -7.12 13.74 -17.75
CA ASP A 162 -5.95 13.30 -16.98
C ASP A 162 -4.67 13.41 -17.81
N GLU A 163 -4.72 13.04 -19.10
CA GLU A 163 -3.59 13.19 -20.03
C GLU A 163 -3.23 14.68 -20.26
N ARG A 164 -4.23 15.57 -20.38
CA ARG A 164 -4.00 17.02 -20.50
C ARG A 164 -3.36 17.59 -19.25
N ILE A 165 -3.85 17.23 -18.07
CA ILE A 165 -3.28 17.64 -16.78
C ILE A 165 -1.84 17.16 -16.67
N ALA A 166 -1.58 15.90 -17.04
CA ALA A 166 -0.23 15.33 -17.04
C ALA A 166 0.71 16.12 -17.97
N LYS A 167 0.29 16.40 -19.21
CA LYS A 167 1.08 17.21 -20.17
C LYS A 167 1.32 18.65 -19.70
N ALA A 168 0.32 19.27 -19.07
CA ALA A 168 0.48 20.60 -18.49
C ALA A 168 1.47 20.56 -17.32
N ALA A 169 1.42 19.51 -16.48
CA ALA A 169 2.37 19.33 -15.39
C ALA A 169 3.79 19.09 -15.89
N THR A 170 3.99 18.24 -16.91
CA THR A 170 5.33 18.00 -17.49
C THR A 170 5.90 19.28 -18.08
N LYS A 171 5.11 20.06 -18.83
CA LYS A 171 5.57 21.35 -19.37
C LYS A 171 5.99 22.31 -18.27
N ARG A 172 5.22 22.41 -17.17
CA ARG A 172 5.60 23.23 -16.01
C ARG A 172 6.90 22.73 -15.37
N MET A 173 7.09 21.42 -15.27
CA MET A 173 8.34 20.86 -14.76
C MET A 173 9.52 21.21 -15.67
N ASP A 174 9.34 21.14 -16.98
CA ASP A 174 10.38 21.51 -17.97
C ASP A 174 10.71 23.01 -17.88
N GLU A 175 9.69 23.87 -17.78
CA GLU A 175 9.86 25.32 -17.58
C GLU A 175 10.65 25.59 -16.29
N LEU A 176 10.28 24.96 -15.18
CA LEU A 176 11.01 25.07 -13.91
C LEU A 176 12.44 24.55 -14.03
N TYR A 177 12.65 23.40 -14.68
CA TYR A 177 13.99 22.85 -14.91
C TYR A 177 14.86 23.78 -15.77
N SER A 178 14.28 24.39 -16.81
CA SER A 178 14.97 25.34 -17.69
C SER A 178 15.25 26.69 -17.02
N ALA A 179 14.34 27.17 -16.18
CA ALA A 179 14.52 28.37 -15.38
C ALA A 179 15.51 28.16 -14.23
N ALA A 180 15.62 26.92 -13.76
CA ALA A 180 16.50 26.51 -12.67
C ALA A 180 17.96 26.28 -13.08
N VAL A 181 18.46 26.82 -14.21
CA VAL A 181 19.85 26.55 -14.63
C VAL A 181 20.82 27.68 -14.22
N PRO A 182 21.98 27.41 -13.59
CA PRO A 182 22.55 26.09 -13.26
C PRO A 182 22.77 25.83 -11.76
N PHE A 183 22.61 24.56 -11.39
CA PHE A 183 23.49 23.81 -10.46
C PHE A 183 24.96 23.82 -10.94
N GLY A 184 25.48 25.01 -11.28
CA GLY A 184 26.81 25.23 -11.85
C GLY A 184 27.70 26.05 -10.93
N ASP A 185 27.10 26.91 -10.09
CA ASP A 185 27.79 27.59 -9.00
C ASP A 185 26.94 27.55 -7.71
N ASP A 186 27.01 26.40 -7.03
CA ASP A 186 26.40 26.22 -5.71
C ASP A 186 26.88 27.28 -4.70
N TYR A 187 28.08 27.82 -4.86
CA TYR A 187 28.63 28.82 -3.96
C TYR A 187 27.92 30.17 -4.13
N ALA A 188 27.71 30.66 -5.36
CA ALA A 188 26.99 31.92 -5.61
C ALA A 188 25.55 31.87 -5.09
N SER A 189 24.83 30.77 -5.35
CA SER A 189 23.45 30.55 -4.89
C SER A 189 23.38 30.52 -3.35
N ASN A 190 24.27 29.77 -2.71
CA ASN A 190 24.35 29.72 -1.25
C ASN A 190 24.78 31.06 -0.64
N ALA A 191 25.66 31.81 -1.31
CA ALA A 191 26.08 33.13 -0.86
C ALA A 191 24.93 34.15 -0.91
N ALA A 192 24.09 34.12 -1.95
CA ALA A 192 22.88 34.92 -2.06
C ALA A 192 21.88 34.57 -0.95
N LEU A 193 21.56 33.29 -0.77
CA LEU A 193 20.67 32.83 0.31
C LEU A 193 21.17 33.27 1.69
N ARG A 194 22.47 33.14 1.96
CA ARG A 194 23.06 33.59 3.23
C ARG A 194 22.99 35.10 3.40
N ARG A 195 23.14 35.88 2.33
CA ARG A 195 22.97 37.35 2.36
C ARG A 195 21.53 37.71 2.76
N ASP A 196 20.54 37.07 2.14
CA ASP A 196 19.12 37.32 2.41
C ASP A 196 18.73 36.89 3.82
N MET A 197 19.18 35.72 4.27
CA MET A 197 18.92 35.24 5.63
C MET A 197 19.58 36.12 6.69
N ARG A 198 20.78 36.68 6.43
CA ARG A 198 21.40 37.66 7.32
C ARG A 198 20.62 38.97 7.35
N ALA A 199 20.15 39.46 6.21
CA ALA A 199 19.31 40.65 6.13
C ALA A 199 18.00 40.46 6.91
N ARG A 200 17.33 39.31 6.73
CA ARG A 200 16.10 38.96 7.43
C ARG A 200 16.29 38.88 8.94
N ARG A 201 17.35 38.20 9.42
CA ARG A 201 17.68 38.14 10.86
C ARG A 201 17.99 39.52 11.44
N LYS A 202 18.64 40.40 10.67
CA LYS A 202 18.91 41.78 11.10
C LYS A 202 17.62 42.58 11.24
N ALA A 203 16.69 42.45 10.28
CA ALA A 203 15.38 43.11 10.33
C ALA A 203 14.52 42.60 11.51
N GLU A 204 14.47 41.28 11.71
CA GLU A 204 13.74 40.65 12.82
C GLU A 204 14.27 41.11 14.18
N LYS A 205 15.60 41.15 14.36
CA LYS A 205 16.22 41.65 15.60
C LYS A 205 15.96 43.14 15.83
N ALA A 206 15.86 43.94 14.77
CA ALA A 206 15.51 45.35 14.89
C ALA A 206 14.07 45.52 15.41
N LEU A 207 13.11 44.76 14.86
CA LEU A 207 11.72 44.76 15.29
C LEU A 207 11.56 44.23 16.73
N GLU A 208 12.35 43.23 17.11
CA GLU A 208 12.39 42.75 18.50
C GLU A 208 12.91 43.83 19.46
N SER A 209 13.95 44.58 19.07
CA SER A 209 14.48 45.67 19.88
C SER A 209 13.51 46.86 19.99
N GLU A 210 12.79 47.19 18.92
CA GLU A 210 11.75 48.22 18.91
C GLU A 210 10.57 47.82 19.83
N GLY A 211 10.16 46.56 19.79
CA GLY A 211 9.15 46.01 20.72
C GLY A 211 9.57 46.16 22.17
N ARG A 212 10.81 45.76 22.50
CA ARG A 212 11.37 45.92 23.85
C ARG A 212 11.44 47.38 24.29
N GLN A 213 11.82 48.30 23.40
CA GLN A 213 11.85 49.75 23.70
C GLN A 213 10.46 50.31 23.99
N MET A 214 9.43 49.80 23.32
CA MET A 214 8.03 50.15 23.60
C MET A 214 7.44 49.41 24.82
N GLY A 215 8.24 48.59 25.53
CA GLY A 215 7.79 47.80 26.67
C GLY A 215 6.92 46.61 26.29
N VAL A 216 6.86 46.27 25.00
CA VAL A 216 6.11 45.14 24.47
C VAL A 216 7.04 43.93 24.45
N GLY A 217 6.78 42.94 25.30
CA GLY A 217 7.61 41.73 25.46
C GLY A 217 7.54 40.74 24.28
N VAL A 218 7.13 41.18 23.09
CA VAL A 218 7.01 40.34 21.88
C VAL A 218 7.62 41.05 20.66
N PRO A 219 8.16 40.30 19.67
CA PRO A 219 8.67 40.88 18.44
C PRO A 219 7.56 41.58 17.64
N LEU A 220 7.84 42.77 17.13
CA LEU A 220 6.90 43.49 16.28
C LEU A 220 6.89 42.90 14.87
N LEU A 221 5.74 43.04 14.20
CA LEU A 221 5.61 42.76 12.78
C LEU A 221 6.05 43.98 11.95
N ALA A 222 6.35 43.74 10.68
CA ALA A 222 6.57 44.85 9.75
C ALA A 222 5.30 45.71 9.67
N ARG A 223 5.47 47.04 9.64
CA ARG A 223 4.34 47.98 9.52
C ARG A 223 3.67 47.79 8.16
N ASP A 224 2.40 47.43 8.18
CA ASP A 224 1.59 47.37 6.96
C ASP A 224 0.95 48.75 6.70
N PRO A 225 1.02 49.29 5.47
CA PRO A 225 0.39 50.57 5.13
C PRO A 225 -1.14 50.56 5.30
N SER A 226 -1.79 49.39 5.18
CA SER A 226 -3.22 49.23 5.43
C SER A 226 -3.58 49.56 6.88
N ASP A 227 -2.74 49.14 7.84
CA ASP A 227 -2.96 49.39 9.27
C ASP A 227 -2.88 50.88 9.59
N ALA A 228 -1.95 51.59 8.95
CA ALA A 228 -1.80 53.04 9.11
C ALA A 228 -3.02 53.80 8.56
N ALA A 229 -3.54 53.37 7.40
CA ALA A 229 -4.74 53.94 6.81
C ALA A 229 -5.97 53.72 7.72
N ALA A 230 -6.16 52.49 8.21
CA ALA A 230 -7.24 52.14 9.13
C ALA A 230 -7.17 52.95 10.43
N ALA A 231 -5.98 53.06 11.04
CA ALA A 231 -5.79 53.83 12.27
C ALA A 231 -6.10 55.33 12.08
N SER A 232 -5.71 55.92 10.94
CA SER A 232 -5.97 57.34 10.65
C SER A 232 -7.45 57.65 10.42
N ALA A 233 -8.23 56.67 9.97
CA ALA A 233 -9.67 56.83 9.72
C ALA A 233 -10.50 56.82 11.02
N VAL A 234 -9.94 56.35 12.13
CA VAL A 234 -10.64 56.30 13.42
C VAL A 234 -10.48 57.63 14.17
N ALA A 235 -11.57 58.39 14.30
CA ALA A 235 -11.61 59.59 15.12
C ALA A 235 -11.93 59.24 16.59
N PHE A 236 -10.94 59.32 17.49
CA PHE A 236 -11.20 59.24 18.92
C PHE A 236 -11.76 60.57 19.44
N GLY A 237 -12.98 60.54 20.00
CA GLY A 237 -13.71 61.74 20.44
C GLY A 237 -12.95 62.55 21.51
N SER A 238 -12.65 63.81 21.21
CA SER A 238 -11.96 64.77 22.09
C SER A 238 -12.81 65.30 23.27
N GLY A 239 -13.92 64.62 23.60
CA GLY A 239 -14.91 65.10 24.57
C GLY A 239 -14.61 64.78 26.04
N GLY A 240 -13.99 63.62 26.34
CA GLY A 240 -13.89 63.12 27.72
C GLY A 240 -12.78 63.76 28.59
N ALA A 241 -11.73 64.28 27.96
CA ALA A 241 -10.60 64.86 28.69
C ALA A 241 -10.93 66.22 29.34
N ARG A 242 -11.85 66.99 28.74
CA ARG A 242 -12.27 68.30 29.27
C ARG A 242 -13.26 68.19 30.43
N GLU A 243 -14.05 67.12 30.50
CA GLU A 243 -15.02 66.90 31.58
C GLU A 243 -14.35 66.49 32.90
N ASN A 244 -13.34 65.62 32.83
CA ASN A 244 -12.56 65.21 34.01
C ASN A 244 -11.77 66.36 34.66
N ALA A 245 -11.30 67.34 33.87
CA ALA A 245 -10.62 68.52 34.39
C ALA A 245 -11.57 69.47 35.17
N LYS A 246 -12.86 69.54 34.78
CA LYS A 246 -13.88 70.33 35.49
C LYS A 246 -14.35 69.66 36.77
N LEU A 247 -14.45 68.33 36.79
CA LEU A 247 -14.78 67.55 37.99
C LEU A 247 -13.70 67.67 39.08
N ARG A 248 -12.42 67.64 38.69
CA ARG A 248 -11.29 67.82 39.63
C ARG A 248 -11.20 69.21 40.25
N ARG A 249 -11.63 70.26 39.54
CA ARG A 249 -11.68 71.65 40.08
C ARG A 249 -12.89 71.92 40.97
N ARG A 250 -13.91 71.06 40.97
CA ARG A 250 -15.08 71.16 41.86
C ARG A 250 -14.90 70.43 43.19
N GLN A 251 -13.84 69.62 43.31
CA GLN A 251 -13.51 68.81 44.48
C GLN A 251 -12.31 69.34 45.27
N ALA A 252 -11.81 70.53 44.93
CA ALA A 252 -10.79 71.29 45.65
C ALA A 252 -11.38 72.63 46.09
#